data_AF-A0A3B3ZAA1-F1
#
_entry.id   AF-A0A3B3ZAA1-F1
#
_cell.length_a   1.000
_cell.length_b   1.000
_cell.length_c   1.000
_cell.angle_alpha   90.00
_cell.angle_beta   90.00
_cell.angle_gamma   90.00
#
_symmetry.space_group_name_H-M   'P 1'
#
loop_
_entity.id
_entity.type
_entity.pdbx_description
1 polymer ?
#
loop_
_entity_poly.entity_id
_entity_poly.type
_entity_poly.pdbx_seq_one_letter_code
_entity_poly.pdbx_strand_id
1 'polypeptide(L)'
;RSGELCVTRYGDNCVMDFPLYKASPAAVGSLPVQEVYLCAKTKKLLIRLADRCDRSELCNIKIDPIALQRSDSTGKVKGVIVTMIGSPNEQPGYDFYSRYFAPWFGITEDPVTGRVNVSFRLFGSHRLGELLAYQCSSRGGEMELEVRDDGRINITGTTVTVMRGTITI
;
A
#
# COMPACT_ATOMS: atom_id res chain seq x y z
N ARG A 1 -21.15 -11.86 -12.94
CA ARG A 1 -21.35 -10.83 -13.98
C ARG A 1 -20.98 -9.49 -13.35
N SER A 2 -19.91 -8.85 -13.81
CA SER A 2 -19.51 -7.51 -13.38
C SER A 2 -20.22 -6.52 -14.30
N GLY A 3 -20.93 -5.54 -13.75
CA GLY A 3 -21.70 -4.53 -14.51
C GLY A 3 -20.83 -3.67 -15.43
N GLU A 4 -21.46 -2.73 -16.16
CA GLU A 4 -20.80 -1.86 -17.14
C GLU A 4 -19.55 -1.15 -16.58
N LEU A 5 -18.49 -1.17 -17.38
CA LEU A 5 -17.22 -0.50 -17.11
C LEU A 5 -17.10 0.70 -18.03
N CYS A 6 -17.08 1.91 -17.47
CA CYS A 6 -16.73 3.11 -18.21
C CYS A 6 -15.23 3.35 -18.11
N VAL A 7 -14.57 3.44 -19.26
CA VAL A 7 -13.16 3.84 -19.40
C VAL A 7 -13.17 5.25 -19.97
N THR A 8 -12.63 6.21 -19.21
CA THR A 8 -12.40 7.57 -19.72
C THR A 8 -10.90 7.75 -19.92
N ARG A 9 -10.48 7.96 -21.17
CA ARG A 9 -9.08 8.17 -21.53
C ARG A 9 -8.68 9.63 -21.23
N TYR A 10 -7.66 9.83 -20.39
CA TYR A 10 -7.03 11.13 -20.16
C TYR A 10 -5.62 11.08 -20.76
N GLY A 11 -5.46 11.57 -21.99
CA GLY A 11 -4.19 11.50 -22.73
C GLY A 11 -3.76 10.05 -23.00
N ASP A 12 -2.53 9.69 -22.63
CA ASP A 12 -2.00 8.32 -22.75
C ASP A 12 -2.30 7.42 -21.54
N ASN A 13 -3.06 7.92 -20.57
CA ASN A 13 -3.41 7.16 -19.37
C ASN A 13 -4.85 6.61 -19.43
N CYS A 14 -4.98 5.31 -19.14
CA CYS A 14 -6.27 4.66 -18.92
C CYS A 14 -6.72 4.90 -17.47
N VAL A 15 -7.72 5.76 -17.27
CA VAL A 15 -8.37 5.91 -15.97
C VAL A 15 -9.53 4.91 -15.92
N MET A 16 -9.41 3.94 -15.02
CA MET A 16 -10.47 2.96 -14.77
C MET A 16 -11.31 3.43 -13.59
N ASP A 17 -12.60 3.62 -13.86
CA ASP A 17 -13.61 3.94 -12.84
C ASP A 17 -14.04 2.63 -12.16
N PHE A 18 -13.95 2.58 -10.82
CA PHE A 18 -14.29 1.41 -10.03
C PHE A 18 -15.21 1.80 -8.87
N PRO A 19 -16.19 0.95 -8.51
CA PRO A 19 -17.06 1.23 -7.37
C PRO A 19 -16.23 1.37 -6.09
N LEU A 20 -16.45 2.48 -5.37
CA LEU A 20 -15.89 2.74 -4.05
C LEU A 20 -16.21 1.58 -3.12
N TYR A 21 -15.24 0.68 -2.91
CA TYR A 21 -15.29 -0.21 -1.76
C TYR A 21 -15.26 0.66 -0.50
N LYS A 22 -16.27 0.54 0.36
CA LYS A 22 -16.20 1.20 1.67
C LYS A 22 -15.04 0.58 2.46
N ALA A 23 -14.18 1.42 3.03
CA ALA A 23 -13.16 0.95 3.96
C ALA A 23 -13.85 0.19 5.11
N SER A 24 -13.38 -1.03 5.39
CA SER A 24 -13.88 -1.80 6.51
C SER A 24 -13.35 -1.18 7.82
N PRO A 25 -14.20 -0.97 8.85
CA PRO A 25 -13.73 -0.62 10.19
C PRO A 25 -12.70 -1.62 10.73
N ALA A 26 -12.69 -2.87 10.26
CA ALA A 26 -11.69 -3.86 10.63
C ALA A 26 -10.28 -3.54 10.11
N ALA A 27 -10.14 -2.66 9.11
CA ALA A 27 -8.86 -2.28 8.52
C ALA A 27 -8.26 -1.00 9.12
N VAL A 28 -9.11 -0.02 9.47
CA VAL A 28 -8.66 1.33 9.86
C VAL A 28 -9.38 1.88 11.09
N GLY A 29 -10.27 1.11 11.74
CA GLY A 29 -11.05 1.56 12.89
C GLY A 29 -11.94 2.75 12.55
N SER A 30 -11.80 3.83 13.33
CA SER A 30 -12.48 5.12 13.14
C SER A 30 -11.63 6.15 12.41
N LEU A 31 -10.45 5.78 11.90
CA LEU A 31 -9.58 6.73 11.20
C LEU A 31 -10.26 7.25 9.93
N PRO A 32 -10.14 8.55 9.65
CA PRO A 32 -10.75 9.12 8.47
C PRO A 32 -10.05 8.64 7.20
N VAL A 33 -10.85 8.20 6.24
CA VAL A 33 -10.40 7.69 4.94
C VAL A 33 -10.71 8.71 3.86
N GLN A 34 -9.74 8.97 3.00
CA GLN A 34 -9.88 9.85 1.84
C GLN A 34 -10.22 9.07 0.58
N GLU A 35 -9.53 7.94 0.35
CA GLU A 35 -9.75 7.11 -0.84
C GLU A 35 -9.62 5.62 -0.54
N VAL A 36 -10.34 4.81 -1.30
CA VAL A 36 -10.23 3.34 -1.27
C VAL A 36 -10.16 2.82 -2.70
N TYR A 37 -9.23 1.91 -2.95
CA TYR A 37 -9.00 1.33 -4.26
C TYR A 37 -8.78 -0.18 -4.18
N LEU A 38 -9.50 -0.97 -4.97
CA LEU A 38 -9.27 -2.41 -5.08
C LEU A 38 -8.60 -2.73 -6.42
N CYS A 39 -7.38 -3.26 -6.38
CA CYS A 39 -6.74 -3.79 -7.57
C CYS A 39 -7.27 -5.20 -7.87
N ALA A 40 -8.13 -5.35 -8.87
CA ALA A 40 -8.73 -6.65 -9.22
C ALA A 40 -7.69 -7.75 -9.54
N LYS A 41 -6.57 -7.39 -10.18
CA LYS A 41 -5.49 -8.33 -10.54
C LYS A 41 -4.75 -8.87 -9.33
N THR A 42 -4.37 -7.98 -8.40
CA THR A 42 -3.59 -8.37 -7.20
C THR A 42 -4.47 -8.70 -6.00
N LYS A 43 -5.77 -8.38 -6.08
CA LYS A 43 -6.74 -8.48 -4.98
C LYS A 43 -6.32 -7.70 -3.73
N LYS A 44 -5.52 -6.64 -3.92
CA LYS A 44 -5.06 -5.76 -2.84
C LYS A 44 -6.00 -4.57 -2.74
N LEU A 45 -6.54 -4.35 -1.55
CA LEU A 45 -7.30 -3.16 -1.18
C LEU A 45 -6.33 -2.12 -0.65
N LEU A 46 -6.22 -0.97 -1.31
CA LEU A 46 -5.48 0.18 -0.85
C LEU A 46 -6.45 1.17 -0.20
N ILE A 47 -6.14 1.59 1.03
CA ILE A 47 -6.89 2.58 1.80
C ILE A 47 -5.95 3.76 2.06
N ARG A 48 -6.30 4.92 1.52
CA ARG A 48 -5.60 6.18 1.79
C ARG A 48 -6.28 6.90 2.94
N LEU A 49 -5.57 7.11 4.03
CA LEU A 49 -6.03 7.94 5.15
C LEU A 49 -6.12 9.42 4.73
N ALA A 50 -6.97 10.18 5.40
CA ALA A 50 -7.11 11.60 5.14
C ALA A 50 -5.82 12.37 5.47
N ASP A 51 -5.55 13.44 4.73
CA ASP A 51 -4.33 14.26 4.90
C ASP A 51 -4.21 14.93 6.28
N ARG A 52 -5.30 14.93 7.09
CA ARG A 52 -5.28 15.37 8.49
C ARG A 52 -4.78 14.32 9.48
N CYS A 53 -4.63 13.07 9.04
CA CYS A 53 -4.09 12.01 9.88
C CYS A 53 -2.60 12.21 10.10
N ASP A 54 -2.12 11.79 11.26
CA ASP A 54 -0.71 11.79 11.59
C ASP A 54 -0.06 10.41 11.37
N ARG A 55 1.28 10.40 11.27
CA ARG A 55 2.06 9.17 11.11
C ARG A 55 1.82 8.18 12.26
N SER A 56 1.64 8.69 13.47
CA SER A 56 1.45 7.86 14.66
C SER A 56 0.13 7.09 14.60
N GLU A 57 -0.93 7.66 14.04
CA GLU A 57 -2.22 7.00 13.81
C GLU A 57 -2.03 5.79 12.89
N LEU A 58 -1.32 5.95 11.77
CA LEU A 58 -0.99 4.83 10.87
C LEU A 58 -0.12 3.76 11.57
N CYS A 59 0.95 4.17 12.25
CA CYS A 59 1.85 3.26 12.96
C CYS A 59 1.12 2.46 14.04
N ASN A 60 0.14 3.08 14.71
CA ASN A 60 -0.56 2.51 15.85
C ASN A 60 -1.82 1.74 15.48
N ILE A 61 -2.22 1.67 14.20
CA ILE A 61 -3.36 0.85 13.78
C ILE A 61 -3.21 -0.58 14.33
N LYS A 62 -4.19 -1.00 15.11
CA LYS A 62 -4.31 -2.37 15.60
C LYS A 62 -5.37 -3.07 14.77
N ILE A 63 -4.92 -4.05 13.99
CA ILE A 63 -5.80 -4.89 13.20
C ILE A 63 -5.97 -6.22 13.92
N ASP A 64 -7.23 -6.61 14.13
CA ASP A 64 -7.56 -8.00 14.40
C ASP A 64 -7.51 -8.77 13.05
N PRO A 65 -6.52 -9.66 12.85
CA PRO A 65 -6.34 -10.35 11.59
C PRO A 65 -7.52 -11.27 11.26
N ILE A 66 -8.21 -11.82 12.27
CA ILE A 66 -9.36 -12.69 12.10
C ILE A 66 -10.57 -11.85 11.66
N ALA A 67 -10.80 -10.72 12.32
CA ALA A 67 -11.88 -9.80 11.93
C ALA A 67 -11.65 -9.25 10.51
N LEU A 68 -10.41 -8.88 10.17
CA LEU A 68 -10.06 -8.41 8.83
C LEU A 68 -10.29 -9.50 7.78
N GLN A 69 -9.83 -10.73 8.03
CA GLN A 69 -10.05 -11.85 7.12
C GLN A 69 -11.55 -12.15 6.92
N ARG A 70 -12.35 -12.10 7.99
CA ARG A 70 -13.81 -12.30 7.94
C ARG A 70 -14.55 -11.19 7.23
N SER A 71 -13.97 -9.99 7.14
CA SER A 71 -14.59 -8.85 6.44
C SER A 71 -14.70 -9.06 4.92
N ASP A 72 -13.92 -9.97 4.34
CA ASP A 72 -14.12 -10.46 2.97
C ASP A 72 -13.95 -11.98 2.87
N SER A 73 -15.10 -12.68 2.84
CA SER A 73 -15.16 -14.12 2.54
C SER A 73 -15.29 -14.42 1.05
N THR A 74 -15.48 -13.39 0.22
CA THR A 74 -15.70 -13.56 -1.24
C THR A 74 -14.41 -13.86 -2.01
N GLY A 75 -13.24 -13.65 -1.38
CA GLY A 75 -11.94 -13.84 -2.00
C GLY A 75 -11.61 -12.77 -3.04
N LYS A 76 -12.31 -11.63 -3.00
CA LYS A 76 -12.04 -10.44 -3.81
C LYS A 76 -10.89 -9.62 -3.21
N VAL A 77 -10.72 -9.68 -1.89
CA VAL A 77 -9.61 -9.08 -1.16
C VAL A 77 -8.71 -10.19 -0.62
N LYS A 78 -7.40 -10.01 -0.80
CA LYS A 78 -6.35 -10.91 -0.30
C LYS A 78 -5.27 -10.19 0.49
N GLY A 79 -5.28 -8.86 0.48
CA GLY A 79 -4.42 -8.04 1.32
C GLY A 79 -4.92 -6.61 1.38
N VAL A 80 -4.57 -5.90 2.44
CA VAL A 80 -4.96 -4.52 2.68
C VAL A 80 -3.71 -3.70 2.91
N ILE A 81 -3.54 -2.66 2.09
CA ILE A 81 -2.52 -1.63 2.25
C ILE A 81 -3.20 -0.42 2.85
N VAL A 82 -2.69 0.08 3.97
CA VAL A 82 -3.09 1.38 4.53
C VAL A 82 -1.95 2.36 4.27
N THR A 83 -2.25 3.54 3.76
CA THR A 83 -1.25 4.52 3.35
C THR A 83 -1.70 5.95 3.62
N MET A 84 -0.73 6.86 3.67
CA MET A 84 -0.95 8.30 3.80
C MET A 84 0.18 9.07 3.12
N ILE A 85 -0.07 10.33 2.77
CA ILE A 85 0.99 11.26 2.38
C ILE A 85 1.97 11.42 3.53
N GLY A 86 3.25 11.49 3.19
CA GLY A 86 4.32 11.69 4.15
C GLY A 86 4.64 13.16 4.36
N SER A 87 5.67 13.39 5.16
CA SER A 87 6.18 14.73 5.47
C SER A 87 7.61 14.85 4.95
N PRO A 88 7.84 15.27 3.69
CA PRO A 88 9.20 15.41 3.14
C PRO A 88 10.06 16.42 3.90
N ASN A 89 9.43 17.36 4.60
CA ASN A 89 10.10 18.41 5.38
C ASN A 89 10.47 17.96 6.81
N GLU A 90 10.02 16.78 7.26
CA GLU A 90 10.46 16.20 8.54
C GLU A 90 11.83 15.51 8.39
N GLN A 91 12.45 15.11 9.49
CA GLN A 91 13.73 14.39 9.48
C GLN A 91 13.66 13.11 10.32
N PRO A 92 13.83 11.91 9.71
CA PRO A 92 13.93 11.68 8.26
C PRO A 92 12.62 11.98 7.54
N GLY A 93 12.70 12.63 6.37
CA GLY A 93 11.56 13.05 5.58
C GLY A 93 11.16 11.98 4.56
N TYR A 94 9.87 11.69 4.44
CA TYR A 94 9.37 10.67 3.52
C TYR A 94 8.25 11.24 2.66
N ASP A 95 8.18 10.80 1.41
CA ASP A 95 7.09 11.13 0.50
C ASP A 95 5.78 10.48 0.94
N PHE A 96 5.84 9.24 1.44
CA PHE A 96 4.66 8.55 1.95
C PHE A 96 4.98 7.45 2.95
N TYR A 97 3.95 7.14 3.73
CA TYR A 97 3.97 6.05 4.70
C TYR A 97 2.98 4.95 4.30
N SER A 98 3.30 3.71 4.62
CA SER A 98 2.38 2.58 4.39
C SER A 98 2.50 1.47 5.43
N ARG A 99 1.47 0.62 5.49
CA ARG A 99 1.47 -0.67 6.17
C ARG A 99 0.74 -1.69 5.31
N TYR A 100 1.15 -2.97 5.37
CA TYR A 100 0.53 -4.02 4.56
C TYR A 100 0.12 -5.22 5.41
N PHE A 101 -1.17 -5.53 5.39
CA PHE A 101 -1.80 -6.61 6.13
C PHE A 101 -2.30 -7.68 5.17
N ALA A 102 -1.97 -8.94 5.42
CA ALA A 102 -2.17 -10.02 4.47
C ALA A 102 -2.73 -11.30 5.12
N PRO A 103 -3.75 -11.23 6.00
CA PRO A 103 -4.17 -12.39 6.80
C PRO A 103 -4.70 -13.55 5.97
N TRP A 104 -5.24 -13.30 4.76
CA TRP A 104 -5.63 -14.35 3.81
C TRP A 104 -4.46 -15.20 3.29
N PHE A 105 -3.22 -14.74 3.47
CA PHE A 105 -2.00 -15.49 3.17
C PHE A 105 -1.33 -16.07 4.43
N GLY A 106 -2.00 -16.02 5.59
CA GLY A 106 -1.43 -16.47 6.86
C GLY A 106 -0.42 -15.49 7.47
N ILE A 107 -0.27 -14.30 6.88
CA ILE A 107 0.64 -13.25 7.36
C ILE A 107 -0.19 -12.15 7.99
N THR A 108 -0.01 -11.89 9.30
CA THR A 108 -0.74 -10.83 9.99
C THR A 108 -0.40 -9.46 9.41
N GLU A 109 0.89 -9.16 9.34
CA GLU A 109 1.47 -7.95 8.75
C GLU A 109 2.79 -8.31 8.06
N ASP A 110 2.98 -7.80 6.85
CA ASP A 110 4.25 -7.90 6.13
C ASP A 110 5.16 -6.75 6.58
N PRO A 111 6.39 -7.02 7.06
CA PRO A 111 7.28 -5.99 7.56
C PRO A 111 7.67 -4.94 6.51
N VAL A 112 8.00 -5.37 5.29
CA VAL A 112 8.44 -4.51 4.19
C VAL A 112 8.03 -5.14 2.87
N THR A 113 7.17 -4.46 2.10
CA THR A 113 6.55 -5.02 0.91
C THR A 113 7.15 -4.42 -0.35
N GLY A 114 8.03 -5.15 -1.02
CA GLY A 114 8.64 -4.75 -2.30
C GLY A 114 7.68 -4.70 -3.50
N ARG A 115 6.36 -4.63 -3.30
CA ARG A 115 5.36 -4.42 -4.36
C ARG A 115 4.62 -3.12 -4.10
N VAL A 116 5.20 -2.03 -4.59
CA VAL A 116 4.74 -0.69 -4.28
C VAL A 116 3.79 -0.18 -5.37
N ASN A 117 2.54 -0.61 -5.32
CA ASN A 117 1.47 -0.01 -6.15
C ASN A 117 0.89 1.27 -5.52
N VAL A 118 1.45 1.70 -4.38
CA VAL A 118 0.96 2.80 -3.56
C VAL A 118 1.31 4.15 -4.17
N SER A 119 2.54 4.31 -4.64
CA SER A 119 3.10 5.56 -5.16
C SER A 119 2.25 6.14 -6.29
N PHE A 120 1.85 5.30 -7.25
CA PHE A 120 0.98 5.69 -8.36
C PHE A 120 -0.37 6.24 -7.93
N ARG A 121 -0.89 5.82 -6.76
CA ARG A 121 -2.19 6.28 -6.29
C ARG A 121 -2.10 7.55 -5.47
N LEU A 122 -1.00 7.75 -4.75
CA LEU A 122 -0.78 8.99 -3.99
C LEU A 122 -0.34 10.15 -4.87
N PHE A 123 0.49 9.89 -5.88
CA PHE A 123 1.13 10.94 -6.66
C PHE A 123 0.78 10.93 -8.15
N GLY A 124 -0.06 9.97 -8.59
CA GLY A 124 -0.36 9.77 -10.00
C GLY A 124 0.82 9.16 -10.78
N SER A 125 0.61 8.89 -12.07
CA SER A 125 1.68 8.43 -12.98
C SER A 125 2.64 9.53 -13.43
N HIS A 126 2.35 10.79 -13.09
CA HIS A 126 3.04 11.96 -13.64
C HIS A 126 4.16 12.46 -12.71
N ARG A 127 4.26 11.93 -11.49
CA ARG A 127 5.39 12.21 -10.61
C ARG A 127 6.58 11.37 -11.09
N LEU A 128 7.31 11.96 -12.03
CA LEU A 128 8.62 11.49 -12.47
C LEU A 128 9.64 11.87 -11.38
N GLY A 129 10.42 10.90 -10.91
CA GLY A 129 11.48 11.13 -9.93
C GLY A 129 11.59 10.06 -8.86
N GLU A 130 12.58 10.26 -7.98
CA GLU A 130 12.84 9.44 -6.80
C GLU A 130 11.84 9.79 -5.69
N LEU A 131 11.30 8.76 -5.05
CA LEU A 131 10.40 8.86 -3.92
C LEU A 131 10.97 8.07 -2.75
N LEU A 132 10.97 8.67 -1.57
CA LEU A 132 11.37 8.01 -0.34
C LEU A 132 10.14 7.54 0.44
N ALA A 133 10.02 6.24 0.65
CA ALA A 133 8.88 5.62 1.30
C ALA A 133 9.29 4.94 2.60
N TYR A 134 8.38 4.93 3.57
CA TYR A 134 8.59 4.18 4.81
C TYR A 134 7.41 3.28 5.15
N GLN A 135 7.70 1.99 5.35
CA GLN A 135 6.72 1.01 5.81
C GLN A 135 6.72 0.96 7.34
N CYS A 136 5.66 1.48 7.94
CA CYS A 136 5.46 1.63 9.37
C CYS A 136 5.07 0.32 10.09
N SER A 137 5.70 -0.80 9.73
CA SER A 137 5.55 -2.05 10.47
C SER A 137 6.36 -2.01 11.77
N SER A 138 6.21 -3.03 12.63
CA SER A 138 7.00 -3.15 13.86
C SER A 138 8.51 -3.20 13.63
N ARG A 139 8.95 -3.71 12.47
CA ARG A 139 10.37 -3.74 12.08
C ARG A 139 10.82 -2.46 11.39
N GLY A 140 9.89 -1.72 10.79
CA GLY A 140 10.20 -0.61 9.91
C GLY A 140 10.85 -1.07 8.59
N GLY A 141 10.79 -0.20 7.59
CA GLY A 141 11.51 -0.40 6.35
C GLY A 141 11.48 0.84 5.48
N GLU A 142 12.66 1.38 5.20
CA GLU A 142 12.84 2.45 4.24
C GLU A 142 13.04 1.87 2.84
N MET A 143 12.43 2.51 1.85
CA MET A 143 12.53 2.13 0.45
C MET A 143 12.63 3.39 -0.40
N GLU A 144 13.59 3.42 -1.29
CA GLU A 144 13.68 4.40 -2.38
C GLU A 144 12.98 3.82 -3.61
N LEU A 145 12.21 4.64 -4.30
CA LEU A 145 11.43 4.23 -5.46
C LEU A 145 11.69 5.19 -6.60
N GLU A 146 11.95 4.65 -7.78
CA GLU A 146 12.14 5.45 -8.99
C GLU A 146 11.15 4.96 -10.04
N VAL A 147 10.27 5.87 -10.47
CA VAL A 147 9.35 5.59 -11.59
C VAL A 147 10.10 5.83 -12.89
N ARG A 148 10.22 4.78 -13.71
CA ARG A 148 10.90 4.80 -15.00
C ARG A 148 9.92 5.16 -16.12
N ASP A 149 10.46 5.75 -17.18
CA ASP A 149 9.70 6.14 -18.39
C ASP A 149 9.06 4.95 -19.12
N ASP A 150 9.56 3.74 -18.93
CA ASP A 150 9.02 2.49 -19.49
C ASP A 150 7.86 1.90 -18.66
N GLY A 151 7.35 2.64 -17.67
CA GLY A 151 6.23 2.23 -16.81
C GLY A 151 6.61 1.23 -15.72
N ARG A 152 7.90 1.07 -15.43
CA ARG A 152 8.41 0.22 -14.33
C ARG A 152 8.80 1.06 -13.12
N ILE A 153 8.89 0.40 -11.96
CA ILE A 153 9.39 1.02 -10.72
C ILE A 153 10.64 0.26 -10.28
N ASN A 154 11.75 0.98 -10.08
CA ASN A 154 12.89 0.45 -9.33
C ASN A 154 12.61 0.62 -7.84
N ILE A 155 13.04 -0.35 -7.05
CA ILE A 155 12.93 -0.32 -5.58
C ILE A 155 14.31 -0.58 -5.03
N THR A 156 14.83 0.38 -4.28
CA THR A 156 16.14 0.32 -3.65
C THR A 156 15.97 0.33 -2.14
N GLY A 157 16.80 -0.44 -1.45
CA GLY A 157 16.81 -0.49 0.01
C GLY A 157 18.11 -1.09 0.52
N THR A 158 18.47 -0.75 1.75
CA THR A 158 19.69 -1.27 2.37
C THR A 158 19.49 -2.72 2.82
N THR A 159 20.46 -3.58 2.52
CA THR A 159 20.45 -4.99 2.93
C THR A 159 21.54 -5.30 3.93
N VAL A 160 21.25 -6.15 4.91
CA VAL A 160 22.23 -6.65 5.89
C VAL A 160 22.26 -8.17 5.85
N THR A 161 23.46 -8.76 5.80
CA THR A 161 23.61 -10.22 5.92
C THR A 161 23.41 -10.63 7.37
N VAL A 162 22.32 -11.36 7.66
CA VAL A 162 22.02 -11.84 9.03
C VAL A 162 22.68 -13.21 9.30
N MET A 163 22.78 -14.06 8.28
CA MET A 163 23.36 -15.40 8.40
C MET A 163 24.01 -15.78 7.07
N ARG A 164 25.14 -16.50 7.15
CA ARG A 164 25.84 -17.07 6.01
C ARG A 164 26.22 -18.52 6.34
N GLY A 165 25.94 -19.44 5.41
CA GLY A 165 26.23 -20.87 5.57
C GLY A 165 26.09 -21.63 4.26
N THR A 166 26.22 -22.94 4.32
CA THR A 166 26.14 -23.85 3.17
C THR A 166 24.97 -24.80 3.37
N ILE A 167 24.11 -24.97 2.36
CA ILE A 167 23.07 -26.00 2.34
C ILE A 167 23.61 -27.17 1.51
N THR A 168 23.76 -28.33 2.14
CA THR A 168 24.06 -29.58 1.46
C THR A 168 22.75 -30.27 1.14
N ILE A 169 22.54 -30.66 -0.12
CA ILE A 169 21.36 -31.35 -0.62
C ILE A 169 21.69 -32.82 -0.85
#